data_AF-A0A4R3V6D0-F1
#
_entry.id   AF-A0A4R3V6D0-F1
#
_cell.length_a   1.000
_cell.length_b   1.000
_cell.length_c   1.000
_cell.angle_alpha   90.00
_cell.angle_beta   90.00
_cell.angle_gamma   90.00
#
_symmetry.space_group_name_H-M   'P 1'
#
loop_
_entity.id
_entity.type
_entity.pdbx_description
1 polymer ?
#
loop_
_entity_poly.entity_id
_entity_poly.type
_entity_poly.pdbx_seq_one_letter_code
_entity_poly.pdbx_strand_id
1 'polypeptide(L)'
;MRYIRHSLKKHLLAIPGVLACACAVAQAPGKASWPAVPSLLILPSEYGTLHIALNEYVHESTLQIDSRPTQPEIRGLLNITYAFQMPDAQAALVSINRGNDACPFSYRWVLLRRGSHLISPEFGSCSEKIRVSAEGETLNIETPNRVDAAKIDVYSYDGGSTISYSTIDP
;
A
#
# COMPACT_ATOMS: atom_id res chain seq x y z
N MET A 1 -48.45 -69.39 -22.54
CA MET A 1 -48.38 -70.10 -23.84
C MET A 1 -48.08 -69.10 -24.95
N ARG A 2 -47.10 -69.40 -25.81
CA ARG A 2 -46.72 -68.77 -27.11
C ARG A 2 -46.21 -67.31 -27.07
N TYR A 3 -44.88 -67.12 -27.17
CA TYR A 3 -44.08 -66.74 -28.37
C TYR A 3 -44.41 -65.32 -28.89
N ILE A 4 -43.44 -64.40 -28.98
CA ILE A 4 -42.63 -64.20 -30.19
C ILE A 4 -41.30 -63.48 -29.86
N ARG A 5 -40.22 -63.99 -30.46
CA ARG A 5 -38.88 -63.38 -30.59
C ARG A 5 -38.95 -62.16 -31.51
N HIS A 6 -38.24 -61.09 -31.19
CA HIS A 6 -37.57 -60.29 -32.22
C HIS A 6 -36.19 -59.82 -31.77
N SER A 7 -35.21 -60.31 -32.51
CA SER A 7 -33.82 -59.89 -32.61
C SER A 7 -33.73 -58.46 -33.12
N LEU A 8 -32.84 -57.63 -32.58
CA LEU A 8 -32.05 -56.71 -33.40
C LEU A 8 -30.75 -56.29 -32.68
N LYS A 9 -29.63 -56.70 -33.28
CA LYS A 9 -28.26 -56.31 -32.96
C LYS A 9 -28.07 -54.81 -33.12
N LYS A 10 -27.37 -54.13 -32.19
CA LYS A 10 -26.70 -52.85 -32.46
C LYS A 10 -25.33 -52.78 -31.77
N HIS A 11 -24.33 -53.10 -32.58
CA HIS A 11 -23.00 -52.51 -32.69
C HIS A 11 -22.29 -51.94 -31.45
N LEU A 12 -21.21 -52.65 -31.07
CA LEU A 12 -20.02 -52.06 -30.46
C LEU A 12 -19.55 -50.85 -31.28
N LEU A 13 -19.31 -49.73 -30.62
CA LEU A 13 -18.45 -48.66 -31.10
C LEU A 13 -17.45 -48.36 -29.98
N ALA A 14 -16.22 -48.85 -30.16
CA ALA A 14 -15.07 -48.51 -29.34
C ALA A 14 -14.69 -47.06 -29.65
N ILE A 15 -14.68 -46.20 -28.62
CA ILE A 15 -14.21 -44.82 -28.71
C ILE A 15 -12.74 -44.82 -28.24
N PRO A 16 -11.76 -44.50 -29.10
CA PRO A 16 -10.39 -44.31 -28.65
C PRO A 16 -10.30 -43.02 -27.84
N GLY A 17 -9.96 -43.15 -26.55
CA GLY A 17 -9.74 -42.03 -25.65
C GLY A 17 -8.54 -41.20 -26.11
N VAL A 18 -8.82 -40.00 -26.59
CA VAL A 18 -7.86 -38.97 -26.97
C VAL A 18 -7.02 -38.60 -25.75
N LEU A 19 -5.71 -38.79 -25.86
CA LEU A 19 -4.71 -38.35 -24.89
C LEU A 19 -4.72 -36.81 -24.85
N ALA A 20 -5.42 -36.22 -23.88
CA ALA A 20 -5.44 -34.78 -23.67
C ALA A 20 -4.05 -34.33 -23.20
N CYS A 21 -3.29 -33.74 -24.12
CA CYS A 21 -2.06 -33.04 -23.82
C CYS A 21 -2.41 -31.84 -22.95
N ALA A 22 -2.18 -31.95 -21.64
CA ALA A 22 -2.29 -30.83 -20.73
C ALA A 22 -1.17 -29.84 -21.05
N CYS A 23 -1.45 -28.86 -21.91
CA CYS A 23 -0.66 -27.64 -21.96
C CYS A 23 -0.82 -26.96 -20.59
N ALA A 24 0.13 -27.21 -19.69
CA ALA A 24 0.34 -26.36 -18.53
C ALA A 24 0.65 -24.96 -19.08
N VAL A 25 -0.37 -24.10 -19.09
CA VAL A 25 -0.18 -22.68 -19.36
C VAL A 25 0.62 -22.16 -18.18
N ALA A 26 1.94 -22.02 -18.37
CA ALA A 26 2.78 -21.32 -17.43
C ALA A 26 2.20 -19.90 -17.28
N GLN A 27 1.56 -19.62 -16.16
CA GLN A 27 1.17 -18.26 -15.82
C GLN A 27 2.47 -17.48 -15.66
N ALA A 28 2.73 -16.56 -16.59
CA ALA A 28 3.81 -15.60 -16.44
C ALA A 28 3.64 -14.89 -15.09
N PRO A 29 4.73 -14.63 -14.33
CA PRO A 29 4.63 -13.92 -13.07
C PRO A 29 3.91 -12.58 -13.32
N GLY A 30 2.74 -12.42 -12.70
CA GLY A 30 1.94 -11.22 -12.82
C GLY A 30 2.76 -10.02 -12.32
N LYS A 31 2.76 -8.92 -13.08
CA LYS A 31 3.33 -7.65 -12.61
C LYS A 31 2.77 -7.37 -11.22
N ALA A 32 3.64 -7.19 -10.22
CA ALA A 32 3.21 -6.91 -8.85
C ALA A 32 2.22 -5.73 -8.88
N SER A 33 0.96 -5.99 -8.53
CA SER A 33 -0.06 -4.96 -8.45
C SER A 33 0.12 -4.19 -7.14
N TRP A 34 0.29 -2.88 -7.23
CA TRP A 34 0.32 -2.01 -6.06
C TRP A 34 -1.02 -2.03 -5.32
N PRO A 35 -1.04 -2.04 -3.98
CA PRO A 35 -2.29 -2.01 -3.22
C PRO A 35 -2.99 -0.65 -3.39
N ALA A 36 -4.31 -0.64 -3.18
CA ALA A 36 -5.05 0.62 -3.04
C ALA A 36 -4.63 1.32 -1.76
N VAL A 37 -4.34 2.63 -1.85
CA VAL A 37 -3.89 3.44 -0.71
C VAL A 37 -5.12 4.00 0.03
N PRO A 38 -5.31 3.70 1.32
CA PRO A 38 -6.41 4.27 2.11
C PRO A 38 -6.34 5.80 2.23
N SER A 39 -7.46 6.40 2.63
CA SER A 39 -7.53 7.83 2.90
C SER A 39 -8.31 8.12 4.17
N LEU A 40 -7.64 8.75 5.15
CA LEU A 40 -8.18 9.13 6.44
C LEU A 40 -7.85 10.59 6.73
N LEU A 41 -8.83 11.33 7.26
CA LEU A 41 -8.64 12.69 7.74
C LEU A 41 -8.39 12.76 9.25
N ILE A 42 -8.87 11.78 10.01
CA ILE A 42 -8.77 11.73 11.47
C ILE A 42 -8.31 10.32 11.86
N LEU A 43 -7.29 10.26 12.71
CA LEU A 43 -6.80 9.03 13.33
C LEU A 43 -6.74 9.23 14.85
N PRO A 44 -7.75 8.76 15.59
CA PRO A 44 -7.72 8.76 17.05
C PRO A 44 -6.78 7.67 17.57
N SER A 45 -6.08 7.94 18.66
CA SER A 45 -5.25 6.97 19.38
C SER A 45 -5.25 7.24 20.89
N GLU A 46 -4.72 6.31 21.68
CA GLU A 46 -4.48 6.54 23.12
C GLU A 46 -3.43 7.62 23.41
N TYR A 47 -2.67 8.03 22.39
CA TYR A 47 -1.59 9.01 22.49
C TYR A 47 -1.99 10.42 22.00
N GLY A 48 -3.24 10.58 21.56
CA GLY A 48 -3.75 11.82 20.96
C GLY A 48 -4.42 11.56 19.62
N THR A 49 -4.96 12.62 19.03
CA THR A 49 -5.65 12.57 17.73
C THR A 49 -4.81 13.24 16.66
N LEU A 50 -4.43 12.48 15.64
CA LEU A 50 -3.88 13.04 14.40
C LEU A 50 -5.04 13.46 13.50
N HIS A 51 -5.01 14.70 13.02
CA HIS A 51 -6.08 15.29 12.24
C HIS A 51 -5.53 16.12 11.09
N ILE A 52 -6.11 15.98 9.91
CA ILE A 52 -5.89 16.86 8.76
C ILE A 52 -6.97 17.95 8.78
N ALA A 53 -6.58 19.14 9.25
CA ALA A 53 -7.48 20.29 9.27
C ALA A 53 -7.52 20.94 7.88
N LEU A 54 -8.71 21.03 7.29
CA LEU A 54 -8.94 21.68 6.00
C LEU A 54 -9.00 23.20 6.17
N ASN A 55 -8.36 23.95 5.28
CA ASN A 55 -8.54 25.40 5.20
C ASN A 55 -9.63 25.72 4.17
N GLU A 56 -10.58 26.57 4.53
CA GLU A 56 -11.72 26.91 3.66
C GLU A 56 -11.36 27.82 2.48
N TYR A 57 -10.21 28.51 2.54
CA TYR A 57 -9.84 29.56 1.58
C TYR A 57 -8.70 29.19 0.62
N VAL A 58 -7.96 28.14 0.94
CA VAL A 58 -6.84 27.64 0.14
C VAL A 58 -7.05 26.14 0.06
N HIS A 59 -6.90 25.52 -1.11
CA HIS A 59 -6.95 24.06 -1.29
C HIS A 59 -5.74 23.37 -0.62
N GLU A 60 -5.41 23.77 0.61
CA GLU A 60 -4.35 23.26 1.46
C GLU A 60 -4.97 22.83 2.79
N SER A 61 -4.47 21.73 3.32
CA SER A 61 -4.75 21.25 4.66
C SER A 61 -3.48 21.30 5.50
N THR A 62 -3.66 21.33 6.82
CA THR A 62 -2.57 21.35 7.80
C THR A 62 -2.69 20.14 8.71
N LEU A 63 -1.57 19.48 8.99
CA LEU A 63 -1.54 18.38 9.95
C LEU A 63 -1.57 18.92 11.37
N GLN A 64 -2.42 18.34 12.20
CA GLN A 64 -2.59 18.71 13.59
C GLN A 64 -2.54 17.49 14.51
N ILE A 65 -2.02 17.70 15.71
CA ILE A 65 -2.12 16.77 16.84
C ILE A 65 -2.90 17.49 17.92
N ASP A 66 -4.02 16.89 18.35
CA ASP A 66 -4.91 17.47 19.37
C ASP A 66 -5.31 18.93 19.06
N SER A 67 -5.68 19.17 17.81
CA SER A 67 -6.07 20.48 17.26
C SER A 67 -4.96 21.55 17.24
N ARG A 68 -3.70 21.14 17.42
CA ARG A 68 -2.53 22.04 17.32
C ARG A 68 -1.71 21.68 16.09
N PRO A 69 -1.24 22.65 15.30
CA PRO A 69 -0.32 22.38 14.20
C PRO A 69 0.92 21.62 14.68
N THR A 70 1.41 20.69 13.87
CA THR A 70 2.64 19.96 14.16
C THR A 70 3.88 20.85 14.11
N GLN A 71 4.98 20.38 14.72
CA GLN A 71 6.30 20.97 14.53
C GLN A 71 7.28 19.90 14.00
N PRO A 72 7.84 20.07 12.78
CA PRO A 72 7.57 21.15 11.83
C PRO A 72 6.11 21.16 11.34
N GLU A 73 5.66 22.33 10.87
CA GLU A 73 4.33 22.46 10.28
C GLU A 73 4.28 21.68 8.95
N ILE A 74 3.27 20.82 8.80
CA ILE A 74 3.06 20.03 7.57
C ILE A 74 1.80 20.54 6.89
N ARG A 75 1.96 20.96 5.63
CA ARG A 75 0.90 21.55 4.79
C ARG A 75 0.90 20.97 3.38
N GLY A 76 -0.25 21.05 2.74
CA GLY A 76 -0.45 20.66 1.34
C GLY A 76 -1.78 19.94 1.16
N LEU A 77 -1.91 19.14 0.11
CA LEU A 77 -2.99 18.18 -0.02
C LEU A 77 -2.59 16.92 0.76
N LEU A 78 -2.98 16.87 2.04
CA LEU A 78 -2.57 15.82 2.96
C LEU A 78 -3.53 14.64 2.99
N ASN A 79 -3.01 13.45 3.29
CA ASN A 79 -3.81 12.27 3.60
C ASN A 79 -3.08 11.35 4.60
N ILE A 80 -3.79 10.78 5.57
CA ILE A 80 -3.27 9.70 6.43
C ILE A 80 -3.52 8.37 5.71
N THR A 81 -2.47 7.75 5.19
CA THR A 81 -2.58 6.61 4.27
C THR A 81 -2.49 5.25 4.97
N TYR A 82 -1.63 5.13 5.98
CA TYR A 82 -1.44 3.91 6.76
C TYR A 82 -1.24 4.25 8.23
N ALA A 83 -1.59 3.32 9.11
CA ALA A 83 -1.35 3.46 10.54
C ALA A 83 -1.03 2.09 11.16
N PHE A 84 -0.09 2.07 12.10
CA PHE A 84 0.37 0.86 12.79
C PHE A 84 0.42 1.11 14.30
N GLN A 85 -0.16 0.20 15.07
CA GLN A 85 0.06 0.18 16.51
C GLN A 85 1.45 -0.41 16.79
N MET A 86 2.28 0.34 17.49
CA MET A 86 3.57 -0.09 18.03
C MET A 86 3.44 -0.31 19.55
N PRO A 87 4.40 -0.98 20.20
CA PRO A 87 4.33 -1.24 21.64
C PRO A 87 4.15 0.00 22.52
N ASP A 88 4.75 1.13 22.14
CA ASP A 88 4.75 2.39 22.91
C ASP A 88 4.27 3.61 22.10
N ALA A 89 3.76 3.39 20.90
CA ALA A 89 3.42 4.46 19.96
C ALA A 89 2.31 4.06 18.98
N GLN A 90 1.66 5.06 18.40
CA GLN A 90 0.88 4.91 17.18
C GLN A 90 1.67 5.55 16.03
N ALA A 91 2.07 4.75 15.06
CA ALA A 91 2.67 5.27 13.83
C ALA A 91 1.59 5.55 12.79
N ALA A 92 1.74 6.63 12.05
CA ALA A 92 0.89 7.01 10.94
C ALA A 92 1.76 7.52 9.78
N LEU A 93 1.45 7.05 8.58
CA LEU A 93 2.02 7.57 7.35
C LEU A 93 1.14 8.69 6.83
N VAL A 94 1.74 9.87 6.62
CA VAL A 94 1.09 11.01 6.00
C VAL A 94 1.66 11.21 4.62
N SER A 95 0.81 11.16 3.59
CA SER A 95 1.18 11.62 2.26
C SER A 95 0.96 13.14 2.14
N ILE A 96 1.87 13.77 1.42
CA ILE A 96 1.90 15.21 1.18
C ILE A 96 1.93 15.39 -0.33
N ASN A 97 0.83 15.90 -0.89
CA ASN A 97 0.77 16.29 -2.30
C ASN A 97 0.86 17.83 -2.41
N ARG A 98 1.88 18.33 -3.12
CA ARG A 98 2.10 19.77 -3.32
C ARG A 98 1.48 20.34 -4.59
N GLY A 99 0.78 19.53 -5.38
CA GLY A 99 0.13 19.97 -6.62
C GLY A 99 1.09 20.40 -7.73
N ASN A 100 2.40 20.14 -7.60
CA ASN A 100 3.36 20.38 -8.68
C ASN A 100 3.46 19.16 -9.61
N ASP A 101 3.64 19.40 -10.92
CA ASP A 101 3.60 18.32 -11.91
C ASP A 101 4.88 17.46 -11.95
N ALA A 102 5.98 17.93 -11.34
CA ALA A 102 7.28 17.26 -11.47
C ALA A 102 7.51 16.16 -10.41
N CYS A 103 7.05 16.38 -9.18
CA CYS A 103 7.18 15.44 -8.07
C CYS A 103 6.15 15.74 -6.97
N PRO A 104 4.86 15.43 -7.22
CA PRO A 104 3.80 15.90 -6.34
C PRO A 104 3.83 15.23 -4.97
N PHE A 105 4.18 13.95 -4.91
CA PHE A 105 4.04 13.12 -3.71
C PHE A 105 5.33 12.97 -2.92
N SER A 106 5.22 13.26 -1.64
CA SER A 106 6.19 12.93 -0.60
C SER A 106 5.46 12.40 0.64
N TYR A 107 6.23 11.90 1.60
CA TYR A 107 5.71 11.21 2.76
C TYR A 107 6.46 11.63 4.02
N ARG A 108 5.76 11.53 5.16
CA ARG A 108 6.33 11.61 6.50
C ARG A 108 5.70 10.56 7.41
N TRP A 109 6.52 9.96 8.25
CA TRP A 109 6.04 9.20 9.40
C TRP A 109 5.75 10.15 10.56
N VAL A 110 4.63 9.92 11.23
CA VAL A 110 4.26 10.57 12.49
C VAL A 110 4.09 9.48 13.54
N LEU A 111 4.90 9.54 14.59
CA LEU A 111 4.82 8.65 15.74
C LEU A 111 4.21 9.44 16.90
N LEU A 112 3.00 9.07 17.30
CA LEU A 112 2.36 9.58 18.50
C LEU A 112 2.75 8.71 19.69
N ARG A 113 3.28 9.33 20.74
CA ARG A 113 3.67 8.69 22.01
C ARG A 113 3.02 9.42 23.17
N ARG A 114 3.07 8.84 24.36
CA ARG A 114 2.55 9.50 25.56
C ARG A 114 3.28 10.82 25.81
N GLY A 115 2.57 11.94 25.67
CA GLY A 115 3.08 13.29 25.92
C GLY A 115 4.09 13.82 24.91
N SER A 116 4.35 13.11 23.80
CA SER A 116 5.32 13.54 22.79
C SER A 116 4.94 13.00 21.41
N HIS A 117 5.56 13.55 20.37
CA HIS A 117 5.46 13.03 19.02
C HIS A 117 6.79 13.17 18.30
N LEU A 118 7.02 12.31 17.31
CA LEU A 118 8.15 12.39 16.40
C LEU A 118 7.63 12.45 14.96
N ILE A 119 8.29 13.27 14.16
CA ILE A 119 7.98 13.43 12.74
C ILE A 119 9.27 13.18 11.97
N SER A 120 9.22 12.26 11.02
CA SER A 120 10.39 11.96 10.19
C SER A 120 10.74 13.16 9.29
N PRO A 121 11.97 13.20 8.76
CA PRO A 121 12.24 13.92 7.52
C PRO A 121 11.25 13.50 6.42
N GLU A 122 11.08 14.37 5.43
CA GLU A 122 10.28 14.09 4.24
C GLU A 122 11.03 13.14 3.29
N PHE A 123 10.31 12.20 2.67
CA PHE A 123 10.89 11.21 1.75
C PHE A 123 9.91 10.76 0.66
N GLY A 124 10.36 9.95 -0.30
CA GLY A 124 9.54 9.35 -1.37
C GLY A 124 10.04 9.61 -2.79
N SER A 125 9.42 8.93 -3.77
CA SER A 125 9.84 8.89 -5.17
C SER A 125 8.82 9.49 -6.15
N CYS A 126 8.07 10.52 -5.74
CA CYS A 126 7.08 11.21 -6.59
C CYS A 126 5.85 10.36 -7.00
N SER A 127 5.68 9.18 -6.41
CA SER A 127 4.65 8.21 -6.78
C SER A 127 3.67 8.02 -5.64
N GLU A 128 2.38 8.04 -5.96
CA GLU A 128 1.31 7.63 -5.04
C GLU A 128 1.23 6.11 -4.84
N LYS A 129 1.87 5.34 -5.74
CA LYS A 129 1.93 3.88 -5.65
C LYS A 129 2.94 3.50 -4.57
N ILE A 130 2.41 3.03 -3.46
CA ILE A 130 3.21 2.59 -2.32
C ILE A 130 2.75 1.23 -1.82
N ARG A 131 3.68 0.48 -1.24
CA ARG A 131 3.39 -0.65 -0.37
C ARG A 131 4.07 -0.39 0.95
N VAL A 132 3.37 -0.63 2.05
CA VAL A 132 3.84 -0.27 3.38
C VAL A 132 3.81 -1.51 4.26
N SER A 133 4.88 -1.74 5.02
CA SER A 133 4.96 -2.81 5.99
C SER A 133 5.52 -2.29 7.33
N ALA A 134 5.24 -3.03 8.39
CA ALA A 134 5.82 -2.83 9.70
C ALA A 134 6.42 -4.16 10.17
N GLU A 135 7.73 -4.15 10.44
CA GLU A 135 8.50 -5.33 10.84
C GLU A 135 9.24 -5.00 12.15
N GLY A 136 8.72 -5.53 13.26
CA GLY A 136 9.17 -5.12 14.59
C GLY A 136 8.92 -3.63 14.81
N GLU A 137 9.98 -2.87 15.02
CA GLU A 137 9.93 -1.41 15.21
C GLU A 137 10.26 -0.63 13.92
N THR A 138 10.53 -1.33 12.82
CA THR A 138 10.87 -0.69 11.53
C THR A 138 9.63 -0.58 10.64
N LEU A 139 9.41 0.62 10.12
CA LEU A 139 8.37 0.95 9.16
C LEU A 139 9.00 1.10 7.78
N ASN A 140 8.49 0.35 6.80
CA ASN A 140 9.03 0.34 5.45
C ASN A 140 8.01 0.86 4.44
N ILE A 141 8.51 1.59 3.44
CA ILE A 141 7.76 1.99 2.25
C ILE A 141 8.50 1.54 1.02
N GLU A 142 7.82 0.78 0.19
CA GLU A 142 8.23 0.47 -1.18
C GLU A 142 7.47 1.37 -2.14
N THR A 143 8.15 1.89 -3.16
CA THR A 143 7.54 2.68 -4.22
C THR A 143 8.33 2.51 -5.52
N PRO A 144 7.72 2.65 -6.72
CA PRO A 144 8.48 2.64 -7.97
C PRO A 144 9.60 3.67 -7.93
N ASN A 145 10.79 3.28 -8.41
CA ASN A 145 11.89 4.21 -8.50
C ASN A 145 11.58 5.33 -9.51
N ARG A 146 12.02 6.54 -9.17
CA ARG A 146 11.73 7.76 -9.95
C ARG A 146 12.33 7.73 -11.36
N VAL A 147 13.48 7.10 -11.52
CA VAL A 147 14.25 7.07 -12.78
C VAL A 147 13.92 5.82 -13.60
N ASP A 148 13.82 4.67 -12.93
CA ASP A 148 13.56 3.37 -13.55
C ASP A 148 12.39 2.68 -12.85
N ALA A 149 11.20 2.76 -13.43
CA ALA A 149 9.99 2.19 -12.85
C ALA A 149 9.99 0.65 -12.76
N ALA A 150 11.01 -0.04 -13.30
CA ALA A 150 11.22 -1.48 -13.08
C ALA A 150 11.87 -1.77 -11.72
N LYS A 151 12.48 -0.76 -11.08
CA LYS A 151 13.11 -0.87 -9.76
C LYS A 151 12.20 -0.33 -8.67
N ILE A 152 12.44 -0.81 -7.46
CA ILE A 152 11.70 -0.41 -6.27
C ILE A 152 12.62 0.36 -5.34
N ASP A 153 12.24 1.58 -5.00
CA ASP A 153 12.83 2.33 -3.90
C ASP A 153 12.22 1.88 -2.58
N VAL A 154 13.08 1.63 -1.58
CA VAL A 154 12.70 1.23 -0.22
C VAL A 154 13.17 2.30 0.75
N TYR A 155 12.23 2.80 1.55
CA TYR A 155 12.47 3.75 2.62
C TYR A 155 12.15 3.11 3.97
N SER A 156 13.13 3.04 4.85
CA SER A 156 12.98 2.42 6.18
C SER A 156 13.13 3.47 7.28
N TYR A 157 12.28 3.37 8.29
CA TYR A 157 12.24 4.27 9.44
C TYR A 157 12.08 3.50 10.74
N ASP A 158 12.92 3.80 11.72
CA ASP A 158 12.99 3.14 13.02
C ASP A 158 12.59 4.06 14.20
N GLY A 159 12.05 5.25 13.89
CA GLY A 159 11.75 6.27 14.90
C GLY A 159 12.91 7.24 15.20
N GLY A 160 14.02 7.14 14.47
CA GLY A 160 15.16 8.05 14.57
C GLY A 160 14.96 9.41 13.89
N SER A 161 16.06 10.12 13.60
CA SER A 161 16.04 11.41 12.91
C SER A 161 16.27 11.32 11.40
N THR A 162 16.45 10.11 10.86
CA THR A 162 16.82 9.86 9.46
C THR A 162 15.94 8.79 8.84
N ILE A 163 15.82 8.82 7.51
CA ILE A 163 15.22 7.75 6.72
C ILE A 163 16.35 7.00 6.02
N SER A 164 16.40 5.69 6.18
CA SER A 164 17.29 4.83 5.41
C SER A 164 16.70 4.59 4.02
N TYR A 165 17.55 4.59 2.99
CA TYR A 165 17.12 4.47 1.59
C TYR A 165 17.93 3.39 0.87
N SER A 166 17.25 2.58 0.07
CA SER A 166 17.87 1.65 -0.86
C SER A 166 17.00 1.48 -2.11
N THR A 167 17.57 0.89 -3.16
CA THR A 167 16.86 0.48 -4.36
C THR A 167 17.09 -1.01 -4.57
N ILE A 168 16.03 -1.74 -4.86
CA ILE A 168 16.06 -3.18 -5.12
C ILE A 168 15.46 -3.51 -6.48
N ASP A 169 15.90 -4.62 -7.04
CA ASP A 169 15.20 -5.28 -8.14
C ASP A 169 14.08 -6.16 -7.53
N PRO A 170 12.83 -6.07 -8.03
CA PRO A 170 11.64 -6.69 -7.42
C PRO A 170 11.59 -8.23 -7.49
#